data_AF-A0A812XEG6-F1
#
_entry.id   AF-A0A812XEG6-F1
#
_cell.length_a   1.000
_cell.length_b   1.000
_cell.length_c   1.000
_cell.angle_alpha   90.00
_cell.angle_beta   90.00
_cell.angle_gamma   90.00
#
_symmetry.space_group_name_H-M   'P 1'
#
loop_
_entity.id
_entity.type
_entity.pdbx_description
1 polymer ?
#
loop_
_entity_poly.entity_id
_entity_poly.type
_entity_poly.pdbx_seq_one_letter_code
_entity_poly.pdbx_strand_id
1 'polypeptide(L)'
;MSGGPHMTMEQVVRTFKPCKLYDGVNEKIVSVEVDGEMEEVEIDPQEGPKILKPDGTGPGPNDFHKLPRVCRSHLDMSAANGLSKGWIFYTSTERKMCVLQAAKINKQRRALAAQRSVE
;
A
#
# COMPACT_ATOMS: atom_id res chain seq x y z
N MET A 1 49.10 29.33 -10.66
CA MET A 1 48.36 28.13 -10.20
C MET A 1 47.29 28.61 -9.22
N SER A 2 46.04 28.73 -9.65
CA SER A 2 44.96 29.29 -8.82
C SER A 2 44.19 28.15 -8.17
N GLY A 3 44.39 27.97 -6.86
CA GLY A 3 43.59 27.05 -6.04
C GLY A 3 42.23 27.68 -5.78
N GLY A 4 41.18 27.17 -6.43
CA GLY A 4 39.80 27.55 -6.15
C GLY A 4 39.33 27.00 -4.79
N PRO A 5 38.40 27.68 -4.10
CA PRO A 5 37.91 27.25 -2.80
C PRO A 5 37.11 25.95 -2.93
N HIS A 6 37.50 24.94 -2.16
CA HIS A 6 36.80 23.67 -2.05
C HIS A 6 35.55 23.90 -1.18
N MET A 7 34.38 24.03 -1.81
CA MET A 7 33.09 24.06 -1.10
C MET A 7 32.87 22.68 -0.45
N THR A 8 32.98 22.60 0.87
CA THR A 8 32.57 21.41 1.62
C THR A 8 31.05 21.40 1.70
N MET A 9 30.40 20.54 0.93
CA MET A 9 28.97 20.28 1.11
C MET A 9 28.79 19.59 2.46
N GLU A 10 28.22 20.29 3.44
CA GLU A 10 27.74 19.67 4.67
C GLU A 10 26.68 18.62 4.29
N GLN A 11 27.02 17.35 4.51
CA GLN A 11 26.05 16.27 4.36
C GLN A 11 25.02 16.37 5.50
N VAL A 12 23.89 17.01 5.21
CA VAL A 12 22.74 17.03 6.12
C VAL A 12 22.12 15.63 6.14
N VAL A 13 22.53 14.80 7.09
CA VAL A 13 21.91 13.50 7.34
C VAL A 13 20.53 13.74 7.97
N ARG A 14 19.46 13.69 7.17
CA ARG A 14 18.09 13.75 7.67
C ARG A 14 17.68 12.39 8.22
N THR A 15 17.40 12.33 9.52
CA THR A 15 16.87 11.12 10.16
C THR A 15 15.50 10.77 9.58
N PHE A 16 15.31 9.52 9.14
CA PHE A 16 14.02 9.04 8.69
C PHE A 16 12.98 9.11 9.82
N LYS A 17 11.85 9.76 9.56
CA LYS A 17 10.68 9.76 10.47
C LYS A 17 9.60 8.88 9.86
N PRO A 18 9.22 7.76 10.49
CA PRO A 18 8.11 6.93 10.03
C PRO A 18 6.85 7.74 9.83
N CYS A 19 6.16 7.52 8.71
CA CYS A 19 4.84 8.09 8.50
C CYS A 19 3.88 7.45 9.49
N LYS A 20 3.06 8.26 10.16
CA LYS A 20 2.02 7.80 11.08
C LYS A 20 0.62 7.77 10.48
N LEU A 21 0.53 8.03 9.18
CA LEU A 21 -0.75 8.02 8.47
C LEU A 21 -1.32 6.61 8.52
N TYR A 22 -2.49 6.45 9.13
CA TYR A 22 -3.20 5.19 9.39
C TYR A 22 -2.74 4.37 10.61
N ASP A 23 -1.76 4.82 11.39
CA ASP A 23 -1.22 4.08 12.57
C ASP A 23 -2.20 4.02 13.77
N GLY A 24 -3.21 4.90 13.82
CA GLY A 24 -4.18 5.02 14.92
C GLY A 24 -5.63 4.71 14.52
N VAL A 25 -5.85 4.10 13.35
CA VAL A 25 -7.20 3.71 12.92
C VAL A 25 -7.57 2.44 13.68
N ASN A 26 -8.29 2.60 14.78
CA ASN A 26 -8.69 1.50 15.68
C ASN A 26 -9.42 0.36 14.95
N GLU A 27 -10.08 0.65 13.82
CA GLU A 27 -10.83 -0.34 13.04
C GLU A 27 -10.05 -0.91 11.84
N LYS A 28 -8.79 -0.50 11.59
CA LYS A 28 -8.02 -0.92 10.40
C LYS A 28 -8.76 -0.70 9.07
N ILE A 29 -9.87 0.03 9.01
CA ILE A 29 -10.65 0.29 7.80
C ILE A 29 -10.59 1.78 7.49
N VAL A 30 -10.33 2.11 6.23
CA VAL A 30 -10.29 3.49 5.72
C VAL A 30 -11.26 3.61 4.56
N SER A 31 -12.17 4.58 4.64
CA SER A 31 -13.07 4.92 3.54
C SER A 31 -12.39 5.91 2.58
N VAL A 32 -12.37 5.60 1.29
CA VAL A 32 -11.76 6.42 0.23
C VAL A 32 -12.76 6.58 -0.91
N GLU A 33 -12.90 7.80 -1.42
CA GLU A 33 -13.74 8.05 -2.59
C GLU A 33 -13.09 7.52 -3.88
N VAL A 34 -13.82 6.68 -4.62
CA VAL A 34 -13.44 6.12 -5.91
C VAL A 34 -14.60 6.30 -6.89
N ASP A 35 -14.38 7.13 -7.91
CA ASP A 35 -15.36 7.41 -8.98
C ASP A 35 -16.73 7.88 -8.44
N GLY A 36 -16.73 8.72 -7.39
CA GLY A 36 -17.94 9.26 -6.76
C GLY A 36 -18.60 8.37 -5.72
N GLU A 37 -18.05 7.18 -5.43
CA GLU A 37 -18.56 6.25 -4.42
C GLU A 37 -17.53 6.04 -3.32
N MET A 38 -17.99 5.90 -2.07
CA MET A 38 -17.11 5.64 -0.93
C MET A 38 -16.77 4.15 -0.84
N GLU A 39 -15.47 3.86 -0.81
CA GLU A 39 -14.93 2.51 -0.75
C GLU A 39 -14.16 2.24 0.53
N GLU A 40 -14.48 1.13 1.20
CA GLU A 40 -13.80 0.71 2.40
C GLU A 40 -12.58 -0.16 2.09
N VAL A 41 -11.44 0.21 2.67
CA VAL A 41 -10.17 -0.51 2.53
C VAL A 41 -9.64 -0.90 3.89
N GLU A 42 -9.45 -2.21 4.10
CA GLU A 42 -8.75 -2.70 5.28
C GLU A 42 -7.23 -2.51 5.14
N ILE A 43 -6.57 -1.97 6.17
CA ILE A 43 -5.15 -1.67 6.26
C ILE A 43 -4.53 -2.45 7.40
N ASP A 44 -3.49 -3.20 7.07
CA ASP A 44 -2.59 -3.76 8.06
C ASP A 44 -1.52 -2.71 8.41
N PRO A 45 -1.35 -2.36 9.70
CA PRO A 45 -0.37 -1.35 10.11
C PRO A 45 1.08 -1.71 9.78
N GLN A 46 1.41 -3.00 9.62
CA GLN A 46 2.76 -3.47 9.32
C GLN A 46 2.97 -3.70 7.82
N GLU A 47 1.94 -4.21 7.14
CA GLU A 47 2.08 -4.71 5.78
C GLU A 47 1.29 -3.91 4.72
N GLY A 48 0.46 -2.94 5.13
CA GLY A 48 -0.27 -2.05 4.25
C GLY A 48 -1.68 -2.52 3.84
N PRO A 49 -2.30 -1.88 2.84
CA PRO A 49 -3.69 -2.12 2.46
C PRO A 49 -3.90 -3.51 1.86
N LYS A 50 -5.02 -4.12 2.22
CA LYS A 50 -5.45 -5.46 1.81
C LYS A 50 -6.31 -5.37 0.54
N ILE A 51 -6.07 -6.33 -0.34
CA ILE A 51 -6.94 -6.58 -1.49
C ILE A 51 -7.95 -7.66 -1.07
N LEU A 52 -9.21 -7.51 -1.48
CA LEU A 52 -10.30 -8.46 -1.24
C LEU A 52 -10.33 -9.56 -2.30
N LYS A 53 -10.99 -10.68 -1.99
CA LYS A 53 -11.25 -11.75 -2.95
C LYS A 53 -12.16 -11.24 -4.08
N PRO A 54 -12.23 -11.95 -5.21
CA PRO A 54 -13.17 -11.62 -6.28
C PRO A 54 -14.61 -11.47 -5.78
N ASP A 55 -15.05 -12.34 -4.86
CA ASP A 55 -16.37 -12.31 -4.21
C ASP A 55 -16.58 -11.13 -3.23
N GLY A 56 -15.58 -10.27 -3.04
CA GLY A 56 -15.62 -9.14 -2.12
C GLY A 56 -15.33 -9.49 -0.67
N THR A 57 -15.10 -10.76 -0.35
CA THR A 57 -14.78 -11.16 1.03
C THR A 57 -13.30 -10.93 1.35
N GLY A 58 -13.02 -10.70 2.64
CA GLY A 58 -11.65 -10.66 3.14
C GLY A 58 -10.98 -12.04 3.10
N PRO A 59 -9.64 -12.12 3.19
CA PRO A 59 -8.96 -13.39 3.37
C PRO A 59 -9.36 -14.00 4.72
N GLY A 60 -9.85 -15.24 4.71
CA GLY A 60 -10.19 -16.00 5.91
C GLY A 60 -8.94 -16.47 6.68
N PRO A 61 -9.09 -16.87 7.96
CA PRO A 61 -7.97 -17.29 8.80
C PRO A 61 -7.23 -18.53 8.27
N ASN A 62 -7.91 -19.36 7.47
CA ASN A 62 -7.37 -20.57 6.86
C ASN A 62 -7.20 -20.47 5.34
N ASP A 63 -7.24 -19.28 4.75
CA ASP A 63 -6.89 -19.14 3.34
C ASP A 63 -5.41 -19.42 3.15
N PHE A 64 -5.11 -20.57 2.53
CA PHE A 64 -3.76 -20.90 2.05
C PHE A 64 -3.21 -19.81 1.10
N HIS A 65 -4.10 -19.08 0.44
CA HIS A 65 -3.77 -17.94 -0.40
C HIS A 65 -4.07 -16.63 0.34
N LYS A 66 -3.13 -16.18 1.17
CA LYS A 66 -3.12 -14.77 1.60
C LYS A 66 -3.14 -13.91 0.33
N LEU A 67 -4.18 -13.08 0.20
CA LEU A 67 -4.33 -12.22 -0.97
C LEU A 67 -3.13 -11.28 -1.11
N PRO A 68 -2.72 -10.96 -2.36
CA PRO A 68 -1.64 -10.02 -2.57
C PRO A 68 -1.99 -8.67 -1.93
N ARG A 69 -1.02 -8.07 -1.24
CA ARG A 69 -1.11 -6.70 -0.76
C ARG A 69 -0.67 -5.77 -1.88
N VAL A 70 -1.21 -4.54 -1.90
CA VAL A 70 -0.80 -3.55 -2.91
C VAL A 70 0.68 -3.22 -2.79
N CYS A 71 1.20 -3.22 -1.56
CA CYS A 71 2.60 -2.97 -1.27
C CYS A 71 3.18 -4.28 -0.66
N ARG A 72 3.44 -5.31 -1.50
CA ARG A 72 4.06 -6.56 -1.03
C ARG A 72 5.45 -6.26 -0.46
N SER A 73 5.61 -6.50 0.84
CA SER A 73 6.86 -6.21 1.56
C SER A 73 7.97 -7.24 1.31
N HIS A 74 7.67 -8.48 0.92
CA HIS A 74 8.70 -9.50 0.76
C HIS A 74 8.27 -10.61 -0.22
N LEU A 75 9.24 -11.02 -1.05
CA LEU A 75 9.32 -12.31 -1.77
C LEU A 75 8.36 -12.51 -2.96
N ASP A 76 8.79 -12.02 -4.13
CA ASP A 76 8.85 -12.84 -5.34
C ASP A 76 9.86 -12.21 -6.30
N MET A 77 11.15 -12.38 -5.98
CA MET A 77 12.24 -12.00 -6.89
C MET A 77 12.49 -13.15 -7.87
N SER A 78 11.76 -13.13 -8.98
CA SER A 78 12.31 -13.63 -10.23
C SER A 78 12.45 -12.43 -11.17
N ALA A 79 13.70 -11.93 -11.27
CA ALA A 79 14.23 -11.08 -12.35
C ALA A 79 14.33 -9.55 -12.19
N ALA A 80 14.12 -8.92 -11.03
CA ALA A 80 14.55 -7.51 -10.86
C ALA A 80 14.99 -7.20 -9.42
N ASN A 81 16.19 -6.64 -9.28
CA ASN A 81 16.77 -6.11 -8.03
C ASN A 81 16.01 -4.86 -7.51
N GLY A 82 14.69 -4.95 -7.37
CA GLY A 82 13.89 -3.93 -6.71
C GLY A 82 13.86 -4.22 -5.22
N LEU A 83 14.62 -3.46 -4.42
CA LEU A 83 14.43 -3.41 -2.98
C LEU A 83 12.98 -2.98 -2.70
N SER A 84 12.10 -3.91 -2.35
CA SER A 84 10.74 -3.58 -1.93
C SER A 84 10.80 -2.91 -0.56
N LYS A 85 10.49 -1.61 -0.54
CA LYS A 85 10.38 -0.81 0.66
C LYS A 85 9.20 -1.33 1.51
N GLY A 86 9.41 -1.58 2.80
CA GLY A 86 8.32 -1.96 3.71
C GLY A 86 7.32 -0.81 3.95
N TRP A 87 6.06 -1.14 4.24
CA TRP A 87 4.97 -0.15 4.45
C TRP A 87 5.30 0.92 5.50
N ILE A 88 6.01 0.54 6.56
CA ILE A 88 6.45 1.46 7.63
C ILE A 88 7.33 2.59 7.10
N PHE A 89 8.04 2.35 5.99
CA PHE A 89 8.93 3.31 5.38
C PHE A 89 8.20 4.25 4.40
N TYR A 90 6.97 3.94 4.02
CA TYR A 90 6.22 4.73 3.04
C TYR A 90 5.94 6.13 3.60
N THR A 91 6.12 7.13 2.75
CA THR A 91 5.68 8.51 2.96
C THR A 91 4.15 8.58 2.95
N SER A 92 3.59 9.68 3.47
CA SER A 92 2.14 9.88 3.48
C SER A 92 1.51 9.78 2.08
N THR A 93 2.19 10.31 1.06
CA THR A 93 1.73 10.23 -0.33
C THR A 93 1.74 8.80 -0.85
N GLU A 94 2.85 8.08 -0.68
CA GLU A 94 2.95 6.68 -1.10
C GLU A 94 1.86 5.83 -0.40
N ARG A 95 1.62 6.07 0.89
CA ARG A 95 0.56 5.39 1.65
C ARG A 95 -0.82 5.67 1.06
N LYS A 96 -1.17 6.95 0.82
CA LYS A 96 -2.45 7.32 0.19
C LYS A 96 -2.64 6.66 -1.17
N MET A 97 -1.59 6.64 -1.99
CA MET A 97 -1.63 6.03 -3.32
C MET A 97 -1.88 4.52 -3.25
N CYS A 98 -1.17 3.80 -2.36
CA CYS A 98 -1.40 2.38 -2.14
C CYS A 98 -2.84 2.08 -1.67
N VAL A 99 -3.41 2.91 -0.78
CA VAL A 99 -4.81 2.75 -0.31
C VAL A 99 -5.80 3.01 -1.44
N LEU A 100 -5.62 4.07 -2.21
CA LEU A 100 -6.48 4.38 -3.37
C LEU A 100 -6.43 3.26 -4.42
N GLN A 101 -5.24 2.70 -4.66
CA GLN A 101 -5.07 1.57 -5.57
C GLN A 101 -5.80 0.32 -5.05
N ALA A 102 -5.73 0.04 -3.74
CA ALA A 102 -6.48 -1.06 -3.13
C ALA A 102 -7.99 -0.86 -3.30
N ALA A 103 -8.49 0.35 -3.03
CA ALA A 103 -9.90 0.69 -3.19
C ALA A 103 -10.39 0.42 -4.62
N LYS A 104 -9.65 0.88 -5.63
CA LYS A 104 -9.97 0.63 -7.05
C LYS A 104 -10.02 -0.86 -7.40
N ILE A 105 -9.02 -1.63 -6.94
CA ILE A 105 -8.98 -3.08 -7.21
C ILE A 105 -10.16 -3.78 -6.53
N ASN A 106 -10.47 -3.42 -5.28
CA ASN A 106 -11.57 -4.02 -4.52
C ASN A 106 -12.92 -3.71 -5.16
N LYS A 107 -13.14 -2.45 -5.57
CA LYS A 107 -14.34 -2.02 -6.31
C LYS A 107 -14.52 -2.84 -7.59
N GLN A 108 -13.46 -2.95 -8.39
CA GLN A 108 -13.49 -3.72 -9.64
C GLN A 108 -13.80 -5.20 -9.40
N ARG A 109 -13.17 -5.81 -8.38
CA ARG A 109 -13.40 -7.23 -8.05
C ARG A 109 -14.85 -7.49 -7.64
N ARG A 110 -15.42 -6.66 -6.78
CA ARG A 110 -16.83 -6.78 -6.38
C ARG A 110 -17.77 -6.61 -7.56
N ALA A 111 -17.50 -5.65 -8.46
CA ALA A 111 -18.29 -5.48 -9.68
C ALA A 111 -18.27 -6.74 -10.57
N LEU A 112 -17.11 -7.37 -10.73
CA LEU A 112 -16.97 -8.61 -11.50
C LEU A 112 -17.68 -9.80 -10.84
N ALA A 113 -17.65 -9.92 -9.51
CA ALA A 113 -18.42 -10.96 -8.81
C ALA A 113 -19.92 -10.76 -8.94
N ALA A 114 -20.40 -9.52 -8.83
CA ALA A 114 -21.82 -9.21 -9.01
C ALA A 114 -22.30 -9.58 -10.43
N GLN A 115 -21.49 -9.36 -11.46
CA GLN A 115 -21.82 -9.78 -12.83
C GLN A 115 -21.91 -11.32 -12.97
N ARG A 116 -20.99 -12.05 -12.35
CA ARG A 116 -20.96 -13.53 -12.42
C ARG A 116 -22.09 -14.22 -11.65
N SER A 117 -22.67 -13.58 -10.64
CA SER A 117 -23.80 -14.14 -9.90
C SER A 117 -25.14 -14.03 -10.63
N VAL A 118 -25.19 -13.35 -11.78
CA VAL A 118 -26.40 -13.08 -12.56
C VAL A 118 -26.50 -13.99 -13.80
N GLU A 119 -25.41 -14.67 -14.19
CA GLU A 119 -25.38 -15.75 -15.19
C GLU A 119 -25.62 -17.12 -14.56
#